data_AF-A0A9C9TI58-F1
#
_entry.id   AF-A0A9C9TI58-F1
#
_cell.length_a   1.000
_cell.length_b   1.000
_cell.length_c   1.000
_cell.angle_alpha   90.00
_cell.angle_beta   90.00
_cell.angle_gamma   90.00
#
_symmetry.space_group_name_H-M   'P 1'
#
loop_
_entity.id
_entity.type
_entity.pdbx_description
1 polymer ?
#
loop_
_entity_poly.entity_id
_entity_poly.type
_entity_poly.pdbx_seq_one_letter_code
_entity_poly.pdbx_strand_id
1 'polypeptide(L)'
;MLDQPAAPMPRKRDSGKPKGRQLDESAHREVHDLLGDRPRRRDLLIEHLHLIQDRFGCLQAKHIRALAEEMRLSQVEIYEVASFYDHFDVVKEGEPTPAPLTIRVCDSVTCMCMGAEDVIAELEAEVDPTKVRVVRAPCMGGCDVAPAARIGDREVGHASAAGLLKLAETGETGVQKPDYDGLAAYQAKGGYGIWEQVRSGALAADTIIEKLNDASLRGLGGAGFPLGKKWGFVRGYPGPRLMTINGDEGEPGTFKDRFHLERNPHPMFEGALIGAHVVEAERIYLYMRDEYPAVLEILRTEIAALEAAGLVEPGFIELRRGAGAYICGEESAMIESIEGKRGLPRHRPPYIAEVGVFGRPTLNNNVETLYWVPKILEHGVEWFHAQGKPDHPGMRSWSVSGRVKDPGVKVAPAGVTIRELIEDHCGGMADGHSFKAYLPGGASGGILPASLDDVPLDFGGKLAELGSFVGSHAIVVFSDADNIKDVALNLVDFFTHESCGQCTPCRGGTEKMGKLLRTEGKLDEATIRDLEQVMRDASICGLGQAAPNPVNHLLQYFRGDL
;
A
#
# COMPACT_ATOMS: atom_id res chain seq x y z
N MET A 1 42.57 -19.07 -65.51
CA MET A 1 42.83 -19.27 -64.07
C MET A 1 41.73 -18.48 -63.37
N LEU A 2 40.70 -19.22 -62.95
CA LEU A 2 39.47 -18.86 -62.23
C LEU A 2 39.09 -17.37 -62.08
N ASP A 3 38.10 -16.95 -62.88
CA ASP A 3 37.20 -15.83 -62.62
C ASP A 3 36.49 -16.04 -61.26
N GLN A 4 36.74 -15.16 -60.29
CA GLN A 4 35.86 -15.02 -59.13
C GLN A 4 34.82 -13.95 -59.43
N PRO A 5 33.50 -14.25 -59.33
CA PRO A 5 32.48 -13.23 -59.45
C PRO A 5 32.57 -12.27 -58.27
N ALA A 6 32.52 -10.96 -58.58
CA ALA A 6 32.51 -9.90 -57.59
C ALA A 6 31.39 -10.12 -56.56
N ALA A 7 31.74 -10.04 -55.27
CA ALA A 7 30.77 -10.12 -54.19
C ALA A 7 29.65 -9.08 -54.37
N PRO A 8 28.37 -9.44 -54.14
CA PRO A 8 27.29 -8.47 -54.24
C PRO A 8 27.51 -7.37 -53.22
N MET A 9 27.47 -6.10 -53.67
CA MET A 9 27.49 -4.94 -52.78
C MET A 9 26.40 -5.11 -51.71
N PRO A 10 26.68 -4.83 -50.43
CA PRO A 10 25.66 -4.89 -49.40
C PRO A 10 24.52 -3.94 -49.81
N ARG A 11 23.29 -4.46 -49.89
CA ARG A 11 22.09 -3.65 -50.07
C ARG A 11 22.17 -2.50 -49.07
N LYS A 12 22.17 -1.25 -49.56
CA LYS A 12 21.98 -0.06 -48.71
C LYS A 12 20.76 -0.34 -47.84
N ARG A 13 20.95 -0.44 -46.52
CA ARG A 13 19.83 -0.40 -45.57
C ARG A 13 19.08 0.88 -45.86
N ASP A 14 17.80 0.77 -46.14
CA ASP A 14 16.90 1.89 -46.29
C ASP A 14 17.02 2.78 -45.04
N SER A 15 17.71 3.91 -45.19
CA SER A 15 18.09 4.81 -44.10
C SER A 15 17.01 5.85 -43.81
N GLY A 16 15.83 5.72 -44.44
CA GLY A 16 14.78 6.74 -44.41
C GLY A 16 13.74 6.58 -43.30
N LYS A 17 13.67 5.43 -42.61
CA LYS A 17 12.72 5.24 -41.51
C LYS A 17 13.45 5.11 -40.17
N PRO A 18 13.16 5.97 -39.18
CA PRO A 18 13.74 5.80 -37.85
C PRO A 18 13.36 4.43 -37.30
N LYS A 19 14.31 3.74 -36.66
CA LYS A 19 14.06 2.46 -36.01
C LYS A 19 13.18 2.68 -34.79
N GLY A 20 12.10 1.90 -34.67
CA GLY A 20 11.14 1.98 -33.57
C GLY A 20 9.72 2.30 -34.04
N ARG A 21 8.77 2.33 -33.09
CA ARG A 21 7.38 2.68 -33.38
C ARG A 21 7.31 4.14 -33.84
N GLN A 22 6.67 4.37 -34.98
CA GLN A 22 6.47 5.71 -35.51
C GLN A 22 5.48 6.49 -34.63
N LEU A 23 5.67 7.81 -34.55
CA LEU A 23 4.73 8.67 -33.86
C LEU A 23 3.44 8.74 -34.68
N ASP A 24 2.32 8.46 -34.04
CA ASP A 24 1.00 8.70 -34.60
C ASP A 24 0.57 10.12 -34.23
N GLU A 25 0.38 10.98 -35.23
CA GLU A 25 0.02 12.39 -35.04
C GLU A 25 -1.34 12.59 -34.34
N SER A 26 -2.27 11.64 -34.48
CA SER A 26 -3.55 11.71 -33.78
C SER A 26 -3.39 11.37 -32.31
N ALA A 27 -2.66 10.29 -31.99
CA ALA A 27 -2.36 9.90 -30.61
C ALA A 27 -1.51 10.96 -29.90
N HIS A 28 -0.59 11.62 -30.62
CA HIS A 28 0.20 12.72 -30.08
C HIS A 28 -0.68 13.91 -29.67
N ARG A 29 -1.61 14.34 -30.53
CA ARG A 29 -2.59 15.38 -30.19
C ARG A 29 -3.49 14.97 -29.02
N GLU A 30 -4.00 13.74 -29.04
CA GLU A 30 -4.81 13.19 -27.94
C GLU A 30 -4.10 13.30 -26.58
N VAL A 31 -2.83 12.88 -26.51
CA VAL A 31 -2.04 12.97 -25.27
C VAL A 31 -1.70 14.41 -24.93
N HIS A 32 -1.32 15.24 -25.90
CA HIS A 32 -1.01 16.65 -25.68
C HIS A 32 -2.19 17.41 -25.06
N ASP A 33 -3.38 17.27 -25.66
CA ASP A 33 -4.62 17.91 -25.20
C ASP A 33 -5.03 17.39 -23.81
N LEU A 34 -4.85 16.09 -23.55
CA LEU A 34 -5.14 15.47 -22.25
C LEU A 34 -4.24 16.02 -21.13
N LEU A 35 -2.94 16.19 -21.41
CA LEU A 35 -2.00 16.77 -20.44
C LEU A 35 -2.23 18.27 -20.24
N GLY A 36 -2.65 19.00 -21.28
CA GLY A 36 -2.96 20.43 -21.22
C GLY A 36 -1.73 21.25 -20.83
N ASP A 37 -1.84 22.10 -19.81
CA ASP A 37 -0.74 22.94 -19.30
C ASP A 37 0.08 22.26 -18.17
N ARG A 38 -0.22 21.01 -17.82
CA ARG A 38 0.47 20.30 -16.74
C ARG A 38 1.97 20.20 -17.01
N PRO A 39 2.84 20.32 -16.00
CA PRO A 39 4.26 20.27 -16.25
C PRO A 39 4.71 18.87 -16.75
N ARG A 40 5.63 18.84 -17.73
CA ARG A 40 6.22 17.61 -18.29
C ARG A 40 7.47 17.21 -17.47
N ARG A 41 7.38 17.23 -16.14
CA ARG A 41 8.48 16.75 -15.29
C ARG A 41 8.52 15.23 -15.31
N ARG A 42 9.70 14.65 -15.20
CA ARG A 42 9.90 13.19 -15.18
C ARG A 42 9.17 12.51 -14.01
N ASP A 43 9.09 13.16 -12.86
CA ASP A 43 8.42 12.62 -11.68
C ASP A 43 6.89 12.49 -11.85
N LEU A 44 6.31 13.10 -12.88
CA LEU A 44 4.87 13.02 -13.16
C LEU A 44 4.52 11.94 -14.18
N LEU A 45 5.47 11.05 -14.52
CA LEU A 45 5.22 9.98 -15.49
C LEU A 45 4.01 9.11 -15.09
N ILE A 46 3.95 8.66 -13.84
CA ILE A 46 2.86 7.81 -13.35
C ILE A 46 1.53 8.57 -13.35
N GLU A 47 1.53 9.85 -12.97
CA GLU A 47 0.33 10.70 -13.02
C GLU A 47 -0.19 10.85 -14.47
N HIS A 48 0.71 11.01 -15.43
CA HIS A 48 0.35 11.09 -16.85
C HIS A 48 -0.13 9.74 -17.41
N LEU A 49 0.40 8.62 -16.91
CA LEU A 49 -0.10 7.29 -17.23
C LEU A 49 -1.53 7.10 -16.69
N HIS A 50 -1.83 7.55 -15.46
CA HIS A 50 -3.20 7.54 -14.94
C HIS A 50 -4.15 8.35 -15.82
N LEU A 51 -3.77 9.55 -16.25
CA LEU A 51 -4.63 10.35 -17.14
C LEU A 51 -4.98 9.59 -18.42
N ILE A 52 -4.01 8.91 -19.04
CA ILE A 52 -4.24 8.11 -20.25
C ILE A 52 -5.12 6.89 -19.92
N GLN A 53 -4.84 6.17 -18.84
CA GLN A 53 -5.63 5.01 -18.39
C GLN A 53 -7.09 5.42 -18.15
N ASP A 54 -7.33 6.46 -17.36
CA ASP A 54 -8.66 6.93 -17.00
C ASP A 54 -9.44 7.41 -18.25
N ARG A 55 -8.74 8.04 -19.21
CA ARG A 55 -9.37 8.56 -20.43
C ARG A 55 -9.70 7.48 -21.45
N PHE A 56 -8.81 6.51 -21.65
CA PHE A 56 -8.89 5.53 -22.76
C PHE A 56 -9.17 4.10 -22.30
N GLY A 57 -9.29 3.86 -20.98
CA GLY A 57 -9.49 2.55 -20.37
C GLY A 57 -8.29 1.60 -20.45
N CYS A 58 -7.20 2.02 -21.12
CA CYS A 58 -5.96 1.26 -21.25
C CYS A 58 -4.81 2.16 -21.72
N LEU A 59 -3.58 1.66 -21.60
CA LEU A 59 -2.37 2.28 -22.14
C LEU A 59 -2.02 1.62 -23.48
N GLN A 60 -2.57 2.16 -24.57
CA GLN A 60 -2.27 1.61 -25.89
C GLN A 60 -0.84 1.93 -26.31
N ALA A 61 -0.28 0.99 -27.07
CA ALA A 61 0.95 1.10 -27.84
C ALA A 61 1.24 2.49 -28.48
N LYS A 62 0.21 3.14 -29.04
CA LYS A 62 0.29 4.47 -29.67
C LYS A 62 0.37 5.61 -28.65
N HIS A 63 -0.41 5.53 -27.56
CA HIS A 63 -0.41 6.53 -26.49
C HIS A 63 0.89 6.52 -25.69
N ILE A 64 1.47 5.34 -25.44
CA ILE A 64 2.80 5.23 -24.82
C ILE A 64 3.87 5.91 -25.70
N ARG A 65 3.82 5.72 -27.02
CA ARG A 65 4.77 6.39 -27.94
C ARG A 65 4.57 7.90 -27.97
N ALA A 66 3.32 8.36 -27.94
CA ALA A 66 2.98 9.78 -27.87
C ALA A 66 3.47 10.42 -26.57
N LEU A 67 3.23 9.77 -25.42
CA LEU A 67 3.71 10.24 -24.12
C LEU A 67 5.25 10.31 -24.06
N ALA A 68 5.94 9.34 -24.69
CA ALA A 68 7.39 9.34 -24.80
C ALA A 68 7.91 10.58 -25.56
N GLU A 69 7.21 10.99 -26.62
CA GLU A 69 7.54 12.23 -27.34
C GLU A 69 7.30 13.46 -26.47
N GLU A 70 6.11 13.55 -25.87
CA GLU A 70 5.67 14.71 -25.08
C GLU A 70 6.56 14.95 -23.86
N MET A 71 7.00 13.88 -23.18
CA MET A 71 7.87 13.95 -22.01
C MET A 71 9.37 13.92 -22.34
N ARG A 72 9.73 13.72 -23.62
CA ARG A 72 11.13 13.50 -24.07
C ARG A 72 11.82 12.34 -23.35
N LEU A 73 11.09 11.26 -23.11
CA LEU A 73 11.59 10.02 -22.51
C LEU A 73 11.69 8.92 -23.56
N SER A 74 12.45 7.88 -23.26
CA SER A 74 12.47 6.71 -24.14
C SER A 74 11.15 5.93 -24.00
N GLN A 75 10.67 5.36 -25.10
CA GLN A 75 9.47 4.51 -25.08
C GLN A 75 9.65 3.29 -24.16
N VAL A 76 10.88 2.77 -24.08
CA VAL A 76 11.23 1.63 -23.21
C VAL A 76 11.05 2.00 -21.75
N GLU A 77 11.55 3.16 -21.35
CA GLU A 77 11.42 3.64 -19.97
C GLU A 77 9.96 3.78 -19.53
N ILE A 78 9.11 4.37 -20.40
CA ILE A 78 7.67 4.47 -20.10
C ILE A 78 7.03 3.09 -20.02
N TYR A 79 7.36 2.19 -20.94
CA TYR A 79 6.83 0.84 -20.94
C TYR A 79 7.25 0.05 -19.69
N GLU A 80 8.51 0.15 -19.26
CA GLU A 80 9.00 -0.51 -18.04
C GLU A 80 8.30 0.00 -16.79
N VAL A 81 8.01 1.30 -16.70
CA VAL A 81 7.23 1.87 -15.60
C VAL A 81 5.79 1.39 -15.68
N ALA A 82 5.13 1.54 -16.83
CA ALA A 82 3.73 1.16 -17.00
C ALA A 82 3.47 -0.33 -16.72
N SER A 83 4.34 -1.22 -17.18
CA SER A 83 4.19 -2.68 -17.00
C SER A 83 4.58 -3.21 -15.62
N PHE A 84 5.09 -2.35 -14.73
CA PHE A 84 5.42 -2.73 -13.35
C PHE A 84 4.21 -2.65 -12.41
N TYR A 85 3.23 -1.80 -12.72
CA TYR A 85 2.10 -1.50 -11.84
C TYR A 85 0.83 -2.20 -12.34
N ASP A 86 0.13 -2.91 -11.45
CA ASP A 86 -0.95 -3.82 -11.82
C ASP A 86 -2.21 -3.11 -12.34
N HIS A 87 -2.39 -1.83 -11.99
CA HIS A 87 -3.57 -1.07 -12.41
C HIS A 87 -3.41 -0.42 -13.78
N PHE A 88 -2.26 -0.59 -14.43
CA PHE A 88 -2.04 -0.11 -15.78
C PHE A 88 -2.24 -1.22 -16.81
N ASP A 89 -3.37 -1.16 -17.52
CA ASP A 89 -3.64 -2.07 -18.63
C ASP A 89 -2.80 -1.71 -19.87
N VAL A 90 -1.61 -2.29 -20.00
CA VAL A 90 -0.71 -2.07 -21.15
C VAL A 90 -1.13 -2.95 -22.34
N VAL A 91 -1.60 -2.33 -23.43
CA VAL A 91 -2.10 -3.05 -24.62
C VAL A 91 -1.12 -2.89 -25.78
N LYS A 92 -0.58 -4.01 -26.29
CA LYS A 92 0.32 -3.99 -27.44
C LYS A 92 -0.46 -3.86 -28.75
N GLU A 93 0.27 -3.64 -29.83
CA GLU A 93 -0.31 -3.40 -31.14
C GLU A 93 -0.98 -4.66 -31.68
N GLY A 94 -2.26 -4.53 -32.04
CA GLY A 94 -3.09 -5.64 -32.52
C GLY A 94 -3.69 -6.51 -31.40
N GLU A 95 -3.40 -6.22 -30.13
CA GLU A 95 -4.06 -6.88 -29.00
C GLU A 95 -5.45 -6.24 -28.75
N PRO A 96 -6.45 -7.04 -28.35
CA PRO A 96 -7.76 -6.51 -27.99
C PRO A 96 -7.66 -5.60 -26.77
N THR A 97 -8.45 -4.54 -26.75
CA THR A 97 -8.59 -3.70 -25.55
C THR A 97 -9.38 -4.44 -24.48
N PRO A 98 -9.14 -4.16 -23.19
CA PRO A 98 -9.97 -4.65 -22.10
C PRO A 98 -11.44 -4.30 -22.30
N ALA A 99 -12.31 -5.08 -21.65
CA ALA A 99 -13.72 -4.74 -21.56
C ALA A 99 -13.91 -3.35 -20.91
N PRO A 100 -14.92 -2.57 -21.32
CA PRO A 100 -15.10 -1.19 -20.86
C PRO A 100 -15.38 -1.06 -19.36
N LEU A 101 -15.88 -2.13 -18.73
CA LEU A 101 -16.10 -2.18 -17.29
C LEU A 101 -15.24 -3.30 -16.67
N THR A 102 -14.56 -3.00 -15.58
CA THR A 102 -13.83 -3.99 -14.78
C THR A 102 -14.49 -4.13 -13.41
N ILE A 103 -14.75 -5.38 -13.00
CA ILE A 103 -15.09 -5.77 -11.63
C ILE A 103 -13.85 -6.44 -11.03
N ARG A 104 -13.29 -5.84 -9.98
CA ARG A 104 -12.21 -6.40 -9.18
C ARG A 104 -12.80 -7.04 -7.93
N VAL A 105 -12.47 -8.30 -7.66
CA VAL A 105 -12.85 -8.98 -6.41
C VAL A 105 -11.59 -9.33 -5.65
N CYS A 106 -11.55 -8.95 -4.38
CA CYS A 106 -10.42 -9.24 -3.50
C CYS A 106 -10.35 -10.75 -3.25
N ASP A 107 -9.22 -11.38 -3.55
CA ASP A 107 -8.96 -12.80 -3.27
C ASP A 107 -7.99 -13.01 -2.09
N SER A 108 -7.62 -11.93 -1.40
CA SER A 108 -6.75 -11.98 -0.23
C SER A 108 -7.42 -12.69 0.96
N VAL A 109 -6.59 -13.13 1.91
CA VAL A 109 -6.91 -14.10 2.97
C VAL A 109 -8.28 -13.93 3.63
N THR A 110 -8.65 -12.72 4.09
CA THR A 110 -9.95 -12.49 4.74
C THR A 110 -11.11 -12.68 3.76
N CYS A 111 -10.98 -12.17 2.53
CA CYS A 111 -12.03 -12.30 1.51
C CYS A 111 -12.15 -13.75 1.01
N MET A 112 -11.02 -14.45 0.86
CA MET A 112 -11.00 -15.90 0.59
C MET A 112 -11.80 -16.68 1.64
N CYS A 113 -11.54 -16.44 2.94
CA CYS A 113 -12.28 -17.06 4.03
C CYS A 113 -13.78 -16.71 4.04
N MET A 114 -14.16 -15.56 3.48
CA MET A 114 -15.55 -15.09 3.43
C MET A 114 -16.27 -15.41 2.10
N GLY A 115 -15.70 -16.29 1.26
CA GLY A 115 -16.37 -16.79 0.05
C GLY A 115 -16.12 -15.98 -1.22
N ALA A 116 -15.01 -15.23 -1.31
CA ALA A 116 -14.67 -14.49 -2.52
C ALA A 116 -14.55 -15.37 -3.78
N GLU A 117 -14.08 -16.61 -3.63
CA GLU A 117 -13.98 -17.56 -4.75
C GLU A 117 -15.34 -17.87 -5.39
N ASP A 118 -16.39 -18.01 -4.58
CA ASP A 118 -17.74 -18.25 -5.07
C ASP A 118 -18.26 -17.03 -5.84
N VAL A 119 -18.03 -15.82 -5.30
CA VAL A 119 -18.39 -14.56 -5.97
C VAL A 119 -17.70 -14.43 -7.32
N ILE A 120 -16.40 -14.76 -7.40
CA ILE A 120 -15.64 -14.72 -8.66
C ILE A 120 -16.19 -15.74 -9.66
N ALA A 121 -16.40 -16.98 -9.23
CA ALA A 121 -16.89 -18.05 -10.09
C ALA A 121 -18.29 -17.76 -10.65
N GLU A 122 -19.20 -17.22 -9.83
CA GLU A 122 -20.53 -16.79 -10.26
C GLU A 122 -20.45 -15.64 -11.27
N LEU A 123 -19.62 -14.63 -11.01
CA LEU A 123 -19.43 -13.52 -11.96
C LEU A 123 -18.88 -14.01 -13.30
N GLU A 124 -17.84 -14.84 -13.30
CA GLU A 124 -17.24 -15.37 -14.52
C GLU A 124 -18.22 -16.22 -15.35
N ALA A 125 -19.19 -16.86 -14.69
CA ALA A 125 -20.23 -17.63 -15.36
C ALA A 125 -21.35 -16.76 -15.97
N GLU A 126 -21.64 -15.59 -15.39
CA GLU A 126 -22.80 -14.76 -15.76
C GLU A 126 -22.46 -13.56 -16.65
N VAL A 127 -21.24 -13.01 -16.58
CA VAL A 127 -20.90 -11.81 -17.35
C VAL A 127 -20.64 -12.10 -18.83
N ASP A 128 -20.94 -11.11 -19.68
CA ASP A 128 -20.42 -11.04 -21.05
C ASP A 128 -18.97 -10.49 -21.01
N PRO A 129 -17.93 -11.31 -21.28
CA PRO A 129 -16.53 -10.90 -21.13
C PRO A 129 -16.12 -9.79 -22.11
N THR A 130 -16.93 -9.51 -23.14
CA THR A 130 -16.70 -8.37 -24.05
C THR A 130 -17.16 -7.03 -23.45
N LYS A 131 -18.01 -7.08 -22.43
CA LYS A 131 -18.59 -5.90 -21.75
C LYS A 131 -18.04 -5.71 -20.35
N VAL A 132 -17.83 -6.81 -19.62
CA VAL A 132 -17.36 -6.78 -18.23
C VAL A 132 -16.20 -7.74 -18.07
N ARG A 133 -15.07 -7.22 -17.59
CA ARG A 133 -13.90 -8.01 -17.20
C ARG A 133 -13.94 -8.26 -15.70
N VAL A 134 -13.83 -9.52 -15.28
CA VAL A 134 -13.65 -9.89 -13.88
C VAL A 134 -12.15 -10.05 -13.62
N VAL A 135 -11.67 -9.42 -12.55
CA VAL A 135 -10.25 -9.42 -12.15
C VAL A 135 -10.16 -9.83 -10.70
N ARG A 136 -9.29 -10.81 -10.42
CA ARG A 136 -8.84 -11.12 -9.07
C ARG A 136 -7.86 -10.04 -8.63
N ALA A 137 -8.07 -9.49 -7.44
CA ALA A 137 -7.26 -8.39 -6.93
C ALA A 137 -6.68 -8.72 -5.56
N PRO A 138 -5.46 -8.24 -5.25
CA PRO A 138 -4.92 -8.30 -3.90
C PRO A 138 -5.77 -7.48 -2.92
N CYS A 139 -5.36 -7.44 -1.64
CA CYS A 139 -6.11 -6.79 -0.58
C CYS A 139 -6.45 -5.33 -0.92
N MET A 140 -7.73 -5.01 -1.06
CA MET A 140 -8.23 -3.64 -1.33
C MET A 140 -8.55 -2.86 -0.05
N GLY A 141 -8.07 -3.29 1.12
CA GLY A 141 -8.32 -2.59 2.39
C GLY A 141 -9.75 -2.67 2.91
N GLY A 142 -10.56 -3.63 2.42
CA GLY A 142 -11.97 -3.84 2.82
C GLY A 142 -12.21 -5.07 3.69
N CYS A 143 -11.22 -5.48 4.50
CA CYS A 143 -11.29 -6.74 5.25
C CYS A 143 -12.37 -6.76 6.35
N ASP A 144 -12.78 -5.61 6.84
CA ASP A 144 -13.90 -5.43 7.78
C ASP A 144 -15.26 -5.71 7.16
N VAL A 145 -15.37 -5.51 5.85
CA VAL A 145 -16.58 -5.71 5.05
C VAL A 145 -16.38 -6.81 4.00
N ALA A 146 -15.57 -7.83 4.29
CA ALA A 146 -15.29 -8.91 3.36
C ALA A 146 -16.56 -9.73 3.01
N PRO A 147 -16.67 -10.30 1.78
CA PRO A 147 -15.78 -10.08 0.63
C PRO A 147 -15.83 -8.65 0.10
N ALA A 148 -14.67 -8.08 -0.21
CA ALA A 148 -14.55 -6.75 -0.79
C ALA A 148 -14.43 -6.82 -2.32
N ALA A 149 -15.09 -5.91 -3.02
CA ALA A 149 -15.01 -5.76 -4.47
C ALA A 149 -14.98 -4.29 -4.89
N ARG A 150 -14.57 -4.02 -6.12
CA ARG A 150 -14.61 -2.71 -6.76
C ARG A 150 -15.14 -2.85 -8.19
N ILE A 151 -16.15 -2.07 -8.55
CA ILE A 151 -16.73 -2.02 -9.90
C ILE A 151 -16.55 -0.62 -10.49
N GLY A 152 -15.73 -0.47 -11.53
CA GLY A 152 -15.22 0.85 -11.91
C GLY A 152 -14.44 1.47 -10.75
N ASP A 153 -14.91 2.60 -10.21
CA ASP A 153 -14.38 3.25 -9.01
C ASP A 153 -15.29 3.11 -7.78
N ARG A 154 -16.36 2.31 -7.88
CA ARG A 154 -17.27 2.04 -6.77
C ARG A 154 -16.74 0.91 -5.91
N GLU A 155 -16.39 1.22 -4.67
CA GLU A 155 -16.08 0.25 -3.63
C GLU A 155 -17.37 -0.45 -3.13
N VAL A 156 -17.30 -1.76 -2.92
CA VAL A 156 -18.42 -2.62 -2.51
C VAL A 156 -17.96 -3.56 -1.39
N GLY A 157 -18.53 -3.39 -0.21
CA GLY A 157 -18.41 -4.34 0.90
C GLY A 157 -19.52 -5.39 0.86
N HIS A 158 -19.30 -6.51 1.53
CA HIS A 158 -20.17 -7.69 1.56
C HIS A 158 -20.61 -8.09 0.14
N ALA A 159 -19.65 -8.10 -0.77
CA ALA A 159 -19.89 -8.26 -2.18
C ALA A 159 -20.54 -9.61 -2.50
N SER A 160 -21.48 -9.59 -3.43
CA SER A 160 -22.10 -10.77 -4.04
C SER A 160 -22.15 -10.58 -5.55
N ALA A 161 -22.16 -11.68 -6.31
CA ALA A 161 -22.23 -11.60 -7.77
C ALA A 161 -23.50 -10.86 -8.20
N ALA A 162 -24.66 -11.21 -7.65
CA ALA A 162 -25.93 -10.55 -7.93
C ALA A 162 -25.89 -9.03 -7.66
N GLY A 163 -25.28 -8.59 -6.56
CA GLY A 163 -25.14 -7.17 -6.24
C GLY A 163 -24.24 -6.42 -7.24
N LEU A 164 -23.11 -7.02 -7.61
CA LEU A 164 -22.16 -6.45 -8.56
C LEU A 164 -22.73 -6.39 -9.99
N LEU A 165 -23.44 -7.44 -10.42
CA LEU A 165 -24.13 -7.47 -11.72
C LEU A 165 -25.21 -6.40 -11.80
N LYS A 166 -25.98 -6.20 -10.73
CA LYS A 166 -26.97 -5.12 -10.67
C LYS A 166 -26.32 -3.74 -10.82
N LEU A 167 -25.19 -3.49 -10.15
CA LEU A 167 -24.44 -2.23 -10.31
C LEU A 167 -23.90 -2.06 -11.74
N ALA A 168 -23.47 -3.14 -12.38
CA ALA A 168 -23.05 -3.13 -13.78
C ALA A 168 -24.22 -2.78 -14.72
N GLU A 169 -25.42 -3.29 -14.45
CA GLU A 169 -26.63 -3.00 -15.22
C GLU A 169 -27.12 -1.55 -15.03
N THR A 170 -27.08 -1.02 -13.81
CA THR A 170 -27.52 0.36 -13.53
C THR A 170 -26.47 1.42 -13.89
N GLY A 171 -25.20 1.02 -14.06
CA GLY A 171 -24.09 1.92 -14.35
C GLY A 171 -23.61 2.72 -13.13
N GLU A 172 -23.96 2.28 -11.92
CA GLU A 172 -23.57 2.93 -10.65
C GLU A 172 -22.13 2.56 -10.25
N THR A 173 -21.16 2.99 -11.05
CA THR A 173 -19.75 2.59 -10.95
C THR A 173 -18.81 3.71 -10.48
N GLY A 174 -19.36 4.88 -10.16
CA GLY A 174 -18.61 6.04 -9.69
C GLY A 174 -18.24 5.97 -8.20
N VAL A 175 -17.29 6.82 -7.82
CA VAL A 175 -16.82 6.96 -6.42
C VAL A 175 -17.98 7.25 -5.49
N GLN A 176 -18.06 6.51 -4.38
CA GLN A 176 -18.95 6.84 -3.27
C GLN A 176 -18.13 7.37 -2.10
N LYS A 177 -18.25 8.66 -1.82
CA LYS A 177 -17.63 9.23 -0.62
C LYS A 177 -18.52 9.02 0.60
N PRO A 178 -17.97 8.58 1.75
CA PRO A 178 -18.66 8.65 3.02
C PRO A 178 -18.78 10.09 3.51
N ASP A 179 -19.68 10.33 4.47
CA ASP A 179 -19.70 11.57 5.24
C ASP A 179 -18.46 11.64 6.14
N TYR A 180 -17.81 12.81 6.19
CA TYR A 180 -16.57 13.01 6.95
C TYR A 180 -16.45 14.43 7.52
N ASP A 181 -15.64 14.58 8.57
CA ASP A 181 -15.28 15.86 9.17
C ASP A 181 -14.15 16.52 8.34
N GLY A 182 -14.53 17.43 7.44
CA GLY A 182 -13.58 18.26 6.66
C GLY A 182 -13.01 19.45 7.44
N LEU A 183 -12.26 20.32 6.75
CA LEU A 183 -11.47 21.41 7.37
C LEU A 183 -12.26 22.27 8.36
N ALA A 184 -13.44 22.74 7.95
CA ALA A 184 -14.27 23.61 8.77
C ALA A 184 -14.75 22.93 10.06
N ALA A 185 -15.11 21.64 9.99
CA ALA A 185 -15.54 20.86 11.14
C ALA A 185 -14.38 20.64 12.12
N TYR A 186 -13.17 20.39 11.62
CA TYR A 186 -11.98 20.24 12.44
C TYR A 186 -11.59 21.55 13.14
N GLN A 187 -11.59 22.68 12.42
CA GLN A 187 -11.31 24.00 12.99
C GLN A 187 -12.35 24.40 14.04
N ALA A 188 -13.64 24.10 13.83
CA ALA A 188 -14.69 24.38 14.80
C ALA A 188 -14.49 23.64 16.15
N LYS A 189 -13.78 22.50 16.13
CA LYS A 189 -13.40 21.72 17.32
C LYS A 189 -12.08 22.20 17.95
N GLY A 190 -11.46 23.26 17.43
CA GLY A 190 -10.16 23.77 17.90
C GLY A 190 -8.94 23.22 17.17
N GLY A 191 -9.14 22.44 16.10
CA GLY A 191 -8.06 21.90 15.27
C GLY A 191 -7.19 23.00 14.65
N TYR A 192 -5.92 22.68 14.38
CA TYR A 192 -4.85 23.62 14.01
C TYR A 192 -4.36 24.56 15.13
N GLY A 193 -4.87 24.43 16.36
CA GLY A 193 -4.38 25.19 17.51
C GLY A 193 -2.93 24.87 17.90
N ILE A 194 -2.50 23.60 17.74
CA ILE A 194 -1.09 23.21 17.95
C ILE A 194 -0.25 23.70 16.79
N TRP A 195 -0.74 23.53 15.56
CA TRP A 195 -0.06 24.08 14.39
C TRP A 195 0.21 25.59 14.52
N GLU A 196 -0.73 26.38 15.02
CA GLU A 196 -0.52 27.81 15.22
C GLU A 196 0.62 28.11 16.20
N GLN A 197 0.70 27.36 17.31
CA GLN A 197 1.79 27.51 18.28
C GLN A 197 3.15 27.14 17.68
N VAL A 198 3.20 26.11 16.83
CA VAL A 198 4.41 25.71 16.11
C VAL A 198 4.81 26.81 15.13
N ARG A 199 3.88 27.23 14.28
CA ARG A 199 4.09 28.25 13.24
C ARG A 199 4.51 29.60 13.81
N SER A 200 3.97 29.99 14.98
CA SER A 200 4.32 31.25 15.65
C SER A 200 5.65 31.17 16.43
N GLY A 201 6.25 29.98 16.55
CA GLY A 201 7.43 29.73 17.36
C GLY A 201 7.17 29.63 18.88
N ALA A 202 5.91 29.61 19.32
CA ALA A 202 5.55 29.41 20.73
C ALA A 202 5.88 27.98 21.20
N LEU A 203 5.80 27.00 20.30
CA LEU A 203 6.25 25.63 20.52
C LEU A 203 7.45 25.32 19.61
N ALA A 204 8.65 25.26 20.19
CA ALA A 204 9.90 25.09 19.46
C ALA A 204 10.10 23.65 18.95
N ALA A 205 10.79 23.51 17.82
CA ALA A 205 11.05 22.22 17.18
C ALA A 205 11.81 21.21 18.07
N ASP A 206 12.76 21.68 18.89
CA ASP A 206 13.49 20.81 19.83
C ASP A 206 12.54 20.23 20.90
N THR A 207 11.66 21.07 21.46
CA THR A 207 10.65 20.65 22.42
C THR A 207 9.66 19.65 21.82
N ILE A 208 9.30 19.80 20.55
CA ILE A 208 8.44 18.83 19.84
C ILE A 208 9.15 17.47 19.74
N ILE A 209 10.41 17.46 19.30
CA ILE A 209 11.21 16.23 19.19
C ILE A 209 11.37 15.55 20.56
N GLU A 210 11.66 16.31 21.61
CA GLU A 210 11.74 15.83 23.00
C GLU A 210 10.43 15.18 23.44
N LYS A 211 9.29 15.89 23.31
CA LYS A 211 7.96 15.35 23.65
C LYS A 211 7.65 14.06 22.87
N LEU A 212 7.99 13.98 21.58
CA LEU A 212 7.76 12.77 20.78
C LEU A 212 8.66 11.61 21.18
N ASN A 213 9.90 11.88 21.62
CA ASN A 213 10.79 10.87 22.18
C ASN A 213 10.27 10.37 23.54
N ASP A 214 9.84 11.27 24.42
CA ASP A 214 9.31 10.95 25.74
C ASP A 214 7.99 10.17 25.62
N ALA A 215 7.12 10.55 24.67
CA ALA A 215 5.93 9.79 24.31
C ALA A 215 6.23 8.37 23.82
N SER A 216 7.48 8.09 23.41
CA SER A 216 7.89 6.80 22.84
C SER A 216 7.03 6.40 21.63
N LEU A 217 6.48 7.38 20.89
CA LEU A 217 5.72 7.12 19.68
C LEU A 217 6.65 6.53 18.62
N ARG A 218 6.20 5.43 18.02
CA ARG A 218 6.90 4.73 16.94
C ARG A 218 6.17 4.93 15.62
N GLY A 219 6.87 4.73 14.50
CA GLY A 219 6.25 4.70 13.18
C GLY A 219 5.28 3.53 13.06
N LEU A 220 4.00 3.84 12.84
CA LEU A 220 2.87 2.89 12.86
C LEU A 220 2.57 2.26 11.48
N GLY A 221 3.51 2.37 10.55
CA GLY A 221 3.41 1.77 9.21
C GLY A 221 4.07 0.39 9.09
N GLY A 222 4.61 -0.19 10.16
CA GLY A 222 5.22 -1.52 10.13
C GLY A 222 6.53 -1.66 10.91
N ALA A 223 7.51 -0.81 10.60
CA ALA A 223 8.88 -0.99 11.12
C ALA A 223 9.08 -0.57 12.59
N GLY A 224 8.17 0.22 13.17
CA GLY A 224 8.23 0.58 14.59
C GLY A 224 9.43 1.45 15.01
N PHE A 225 10.00 2.24 14.09
CA PHE A 225 11.14 3.11 14.39
C PHE A 225 10.73 4.30 15.25
N PRO A 226 11.50 4.71 16.29
CA PRO A 226 11.15 5.83 17.16
C PRO A 226 11.01 7.17 16.40
N LEU A 227 9.86 7.82 16.55
CA LEU A 227 9.48 8.97 15.74
C LEU A 227 10.37 10.19 15.97
N GLY A 228 10.55 10.61 17.23
CA GLY A 228 11.36 11.80 17.55
C GLY A 228 12.81 11.65 17.09
N LYS A 229 13.39 10.46 17.21
CA LYS A 229 14.72 10.13 16.68
C LYS A 229 14.78 10.27 15.15
N LYS A 230 13.75 9.80 14.43
CA LYS A 230 13.64 9.94 12.96
C LYS A 230 13.64 11.41 12.55
N TRP A 231 12.85 12.22 13.24
CA TRP A 231 12.74 13.66 12.98
C TRP A 231 14.06 14.38 13.26
N GLY A 232 14.71 14.06 14.38
CA GLY A 232 16.03 14.60 14.74
C GLY A 232 17.11 14.24 13.70
N PHE A 233 17.12 13.01 13.19
CA PHE A 233 18.06 12.59 12.15
C PHE A 233 17.88 13.37 10.86
N VAL A 234 16.65 13.47 10.35
CA VAL A 234 16.38 14.20 9.09
C VAL A 234 16.72 15.68 9.24
N ARG A 235 16.31 16.30 10.35
CA ARG A 235 16.63 17.70 10.66
C ARG A 235 18.13 17.95 10.74
N GLY A 236 18.91 16.97 11.20
CA GLY A 236 20.36 17.05 11.31
C GLY A 236 21.11 17.07 9.96
N TYR A 237 20.50 16.60 8.88
CA TYR A 237 21.10 16.68 7.54
C TYR A 237 20.99 18.10 6.95
N PRO A 238 21.90 18.52 6.05
CA PRO A 238 21.81 19.81 5.40
C PRO A 238 20.55 19.90 4.51
N GLY A 239 19.91 21.07 4.52
CA GLY A 239 18.83 21.36 3.60
C GLY A 239 19.31 21.52 2.15
N PRO A 240 18.36 21.57 1.19
CA PRO A 240 16.92 21.63 1.42
C PRO A 240 16.30 20.23 1.63
N ARG A 241 15.31 20.10 2.52
CA ARG A 241 14.72 18.80 2.93
C ARG A 241 13.31 18.61 2.38
N LEU A 242 12.83 17.38 2.35
CA LEU A 242 11.49 17.02 1.86
C LEU A 242 10.76 16.14 2.88
N MET A 243 9.45 16.02 2.72
CA MET A 243 8.64 15.09 3.50
C MET A 243 7.77 14.23 2.60
N THR A 244 7.58 12.98 2.99
CA THR A 244 6.64 12.04 2.38
C THR A 244 5.64 11.54 3.42
N ILE A 245 4.41 11.33 2.98
CA ILE A 245 3.37 10.64 3.75
C ILE A 245 3.04 9.37 3.00
N ASN A 246 3.24 8.23 3.65
CA ASN A 246 2.94 6.92 3.11
C ASN A 246 1.50 6.50 3.48
N GLY A 247 0.61 6.55 2.49
CA GLY A 247 -0.74 6.01 2.52
C GLY A 247 -0.93 4.80 1.59
N ASP A 248 0.16 4.10 1.23
CA ASP A 248 0.09 2.82 0.52
C ASP A 248 -0.20 1.68 1.50
N GLU A 249 -1.43 1.67 2.01
CA GLU A 249 -1.92 0.68 2.98
C GLU A 249 -2.20 -0.68 2.30
N GLY A 250 -1.13 -1.33 1.83
CA GLY A 250 -1.22 -2.56 1.03
C GLY A 250 -1.16 -3.88 1.83
N GLU A 251 -0.72 -3.85 3.09
CA GLU A 251 -0.58 -5.07 3.91
C GLU A 251 -1.96 -5.73 4.14
N PRO A 252 -2.15 -7.01 3.74
CA PRO A 252 -3.41 -7.72 3.90
C PRO A 252 -3.97 -7.67 5.33
N GLY A 253 -5.22 -7.23 5.46
CA GLY A 253 -5.88 -7.03 6.75
C GLY A 253 -5.76 -5.62 7.33
N THR A 254 -4.99 -4.71 6.71
CA THR A 254 -4.86 -3.32 7.18
C THR A 254 -5.88 -2.41 6.50
N PHE A 255 -6.58 -1.59 7.29
CA PHE A 255 -7.56 -0.60 6.79
C PHE A 255 -7.77 0.59 7.75
N LYS A 256 -6.81 0.80 8.68
CA LYS A 256 -6.84 1.85 9.70
C LYS A 256 -6.58 3.24 9.13
N ASP A 257 -5.72 3.34 8.12
CA ASP A 257 -5.38 4.62 7.48
C ASP A 257 -6.56 5.06 6.63
N ARG A 258 -7.17 4.14 5.85
CA ARG A 258 -8.46 4.39 5.18
C ARG A 258 -9.50 4.89 6.18
N PHE A 259 -9.68 4.18 7.29
CA PHE A 259 -10.67 4.53 8.31
C PHE A 259 -10.52 5.98 8.80
N HIS A 260 -9.30 6.42 9.10
CA HIS A 260 -9.04 7.79 9.55
C HIS A 260 -9.26 8.82 8.43
N LEU A 261 -8.77 8.55 7.23
CA LEU A 261 -8.86 9.49 6.10
C LEU A 261 -10.29 9.67 5.59
N GLU A 262 -11.11 8.63 5.63
CA GLU A 262 -12.52 8.66 5.26
C GLU A 262 -13.44 9.33 6.30
N ARG A 263 -12.93 9.62 7.50
CA ARG A 263 -13.75 10.15 8.61
C ARG A 263 -13.27 11.50 9.11
N ASN A 264 -11.96 11.65 9.29
CA ASN A 264 -11.35 12.85 9.83
C ASN A 264 -9.89 12.94 9.39
N PRO A 265 -9.61 13.45 8.17
CA PRO A 265 -8.26 13.51 7.62
C PRO A 265 -7.39 14.63 8.23
N HIS A 266 -7.98 15.64 8.88
CA HIS A 266 -7.25 16.83 9.31
C HIS A 266 -6.23 16.64 10.45
N PRO A 267 -6.40 15.75 11.43
CA PRO A 267 -5.33 15.43 12.39
C PRO A 267 -4.06 14.93 11.70
N MET A 268 -4.19 14.12 10.63
CA MET A 268 -3.03 13.71 9.83
C MET A 268 -2.39 14.91 9.14
N PHE A 269 -3.19 15.79 8.51
CA PHE A 269 -2.67 17.01 7.87
C PHE A 269 -1.98 17.93 8.88
N GLU A 270 -2.58 18.18 10.05
CA GLU A 270 -1.97 19.00 11.10
C GLU A 270 -0.64 18.40 11.58
N GLY A 271 -0.60 17.08 11.83
CA GLY A 271 0.64 16.37 12.14
C GLY A 271 1.68 16.46 11.02
N ALA A 272 1.25 16.45 9.75
CA ALA A 272 2.12 16.62 8.61
C ALA A 272 2.73 18.03 8.53
N LEU A 273 1.94 19.08 8.78
CA LEU A 273 2.44 20.46 8.82
C LEU A 273 3.46 20.66 9.95
N ILE A 274 3.19 20.10 11.13
CA ILE A 274 4.12 20.12 12.27
C ILE A 274 5.42 19.40 11.90
N GLY A 275 5.34 18.20 11.33
CA GLY A 275 6.51 17.43 10.91
C GLY A 275 7.34 18.15 9.84
N ALA A 276 6.68 18.68 8.82
CA ALA A 276 7.32 19.44 7.76
C ALA A 276 8.00 20.70 8.31
N HIS A 277 7.37 21.41 9.25
CA HIS A 277 7.97 22.58 9.89
C HIS A 277 9.20 22.21 10.72
N VAL A 278 9.13 21.14 11.52
CA VAL A 278 10.25 20.71 12.38
C VAL A 278 11.51 20.38 11.56
N VAL A 279 11.36 19.74 10.40
CA VAL A 279 12.50 19.41 9.53
C VAL A 279 12.77 20.45 8.45
N GLU A 280 12.02 21.55 8.42
CA GLU A 280 12.10 22.59 7.39
C GLU A 280 11.94 21.99 5.97
N ALA A 281 10.96 21.09 5.80
CA ALA A 281 10.64 20.51 4.51
C ALA A 281 10.03 21.56 3.58
N GLU A 282 10.57 21.68 2.37
CA GLU A 282 10.04 22.63 1.37
C GLU A 282 8.73 22.16 0.74
N ARG A 283 8.44 20.85 0.84
CA ARG A 283 7.28 20.22 0.23
C ARG A 283 6.96 18.88 0.88
N ILE A 284 5.68 18.53 0.88
CA ILE A 284 5.14 17.23 1.26
C ILE A 284 4.67 16.49 0.00
N TYR A 285 5.10 15.24 -0.16
CA TYR A 285 4.56 14.29 -1.14
C TYR A 285 3.67 13.28 -0.42
N LEU A 286 2.36 13.36 -0.62
CA LEU A 286 1.40 12.41 -0.04
C LEU A 286 1.16 11.30 -1.06
N TYR A 287 1.70 10.11 -0.83
CA TYR A 287 1.50 8.96 -1.70
C TYR A 287 0.29 8.15 -1.22
N MET A 288 -0.70 7.96 -2.09
CA MET A 288 -1.95 7.27 -1.77
C MET A 288 -2.23 6.21 -2.81
N ARG A 289 -2.54 5.00 -2.34
CA ARG A 289 -2.86 3.86 -3.20
C ARG A 289 -4.09 4.11 -4.09
N ASP A 290 -4.16 3.41 -5.21
CA ASP A 290 -5.24 3.58 -6.19
C ASP A 290 -6.58 2.98 -5.72
N GLU A 291 -6.51 1.98 -4.87
CA GLU A 291 -7.65 1.21 -4.40
C GLU A 291 -8.59 2.01 -3.50
N TYR A 292 -8.19 3.22 -3.07
CA TYR A 292 -8.99 4.12 -2.25
C TYR A 292 -9.48 5.34 -3.04
N PRO A 293 -10.37 5.18 -4.03
CA PRO A 293 -10.86 6.28 -4.85
C PRO A 293 -11.59 7.35 -4.01
N ALA A 294 -12.35 6.96 -2.98
CA ALA A 294 -12.99 7.90 -2.07
C ALA A 294 -11.97 8.76 -1.30
N VAL A 295 -10.92 8.14 -0.77
CA VAL A 295 -9.83 8.85 -0.07
C VAL A 295 -9.11 9.80 -1.02
N LEU A 296 -8.81 9.39 -2.25
CA LEU A 296 -8.16 10.26 -3.24
C LEU A 296 -9.00 11.51 -3.53
N GLU A 297 -10.33 11.40 -3.63
CA GLU A 297 -11.20 12.58 -3.77
C GLU A 297 -11.24 13.46 -2.51
N ILE A 298 -11.30 12.85 -1.32
CA ILE A 298 -11.26 13.57 -0.04
C ILE A 298 -9.95 14.36 0.08
N LEU A 299 -8.81 13.72 -0.17
CA LEU A 299 -7.51 14.36 -0.10
C LEU A 299 -7.38 15.52 -1.09
N ARG A 300 -7.83 15.36 -2.34
CA ARG A 300 -7.84 16.48 -3.32
C ARG A 300 -8.69 17.65 -2.81
N THR A 301 -9.85 17.35 -2.24
CA THR A 301 -10.77 18.37 -1.71
C THR A 301 -10.15 19.11 -0.53
N GLU A 302 -9.62 18.38 0.45
CA GLU A 302 -9.06 18.99 1.66
C GLU A 302 -7.70 19.65 1.44
N ILE A 303 -6.85 19.16 0.53
CA ILE A 303 -5.62 19.87 0.13
C ILE A 303 -5.98 21.24 -0.47
N ALA A 304 -6.95 21.29 -1.39
CA ALA A 304 -7.42 22.55 -1.97
C ALA A 304 -8.04 23.48 -0.91
N ALA A 305 -8.74 22.92 0.09
CA ALA A 305 -9.28 23.70 1.20
C ALA A 305 -8.19 24.29 2.10
N LEU A 306 -7.10 23.56 2.37
CA LEU A 306 -5.94 24.06 3.11
C LEU A 306 -5.24 25.22 2.38
N GLU A 307 -5.08 25.10 1.07
CA GLU A 307 -4.53 26.15 0.21
C GLU A 307 -5.43 27.39 0.20
N ALA A 308 -6.74 27.20 0.01
CA ALA A 308 -7.71 28.31 0.02
C ALA A 308 -7.81 29.02 1.37
N ALA A 309 -7.60 28.31 2.48
CA ALA A 309 -7.56 28.86 3.83
C ALA A 309 -6.23 29.56 4.17
N GLY A 310 -5.21 29.49 3.29
CA GLY A 310 -3.88 30.04 3.56
C GLY A 310 -3.12 29.32 4.67
N LEU A 311 -3.49 28.08 4.98
CA LEU A 311 -2.75 27.23 5.93
C LEU A 311 -1.47 26.69 5.31
N VAL A 312 -1.47 26.51 3.98
CA VAL A 312 -0.30 26.13 3.18
C VAL A 312 -0.29 26.92 1.88
N GLU A 313 0.89 27.09 1.30
CA GLU A 313 1.03 27.65 -0.05
C GLU A 313 0.55 26.65 -1.12
N PRO A 314 -0.01 27.11 -2.25
CA PRO A 314 -0.38 26.24 -3.36
C PRO A 314 0.78 25.35 -3.83
N GLY A 315 0.54 24.04 -3.92
CA GLY A 315 1.55 23.05 -4.30
C GLY A 315 2.57 22.69 -3.22
N PHE A 316 2.34 23.10 -1.96
CA PHE A 316 3.14 22.64 -0.81
C PHE A 316 2.88 21.16 -0.48
N ILE A 317 1.66 20.67 -0.72
CA ILE A 317 1.30 19.26 -0.61
C ILE A 317 0.98 18.73 -2.02
N GLU A 318 1.84 17.86 -2.55
CA GLU A 318 1.59 17.17 -3.82
C GLU A 318 1.04 15.76 -3.54
N LEU A 319 -0.23 15.53 -3.86
CA LEU A 319 -0.84 14.20 -3.85
C LEU A 319 -0.31 13.37 -5.02
N ARG A 320 0.17 12.16 -4.74
CA ARG A 320 0.66 11.17 -5.71
C ARG A 320 -0.21 9.92 -5.66
N ARG A 321 -0.74 9.52 -6.81
CA ARG A 321 -1.58 8.33 -6.95
C ARG A 321 -0.69 7.12 -7.24
N GLY A 322 -0.78 6.10 -6.40
CA GLY A 322 -0.18 4.79 -6.66
C GLY A 322 -0.94 4.04 -7.75
N ALA A 323 -0.46 2.87 -8.16
CA ALA A 323 -1.01 2.14 -9.29
C ALA A 323 -1.10 0.60 -9.06
N GLY A 324 -1.35 0.18 -7.82
CA GLY A 324 -1.48 -1.24 -7.46
C GLY A 324 -0.14 -1.95 -7.43
N ALA A 325 0.64 -1.73 -6.37
CA ALA A 325 1.89 -2.44 -6.11
C ALA A 325 2.21 -2.41 -4.62
N TYR A 326 1.99 -3.52 -3.88
CA TYR A 326 2.21 -3.60 -2.42
C TYR A 326 3.62 -3.18 -2.00
N ILE A 327 4.62 -3.48 -2.84
CA ILE A 327 6.01 -3.13 -2.56
C ILE A 327 6.22 -1.61 -2.42
N CYS A 328 5.35 -0.77 -2.99
CA CYS A 328 5.40 0.68 -2.82
C CYS A 328 5.05 1.15 -1.41
N GLY A 329 4.57 0.27 -0.52
CA GLY A 329 4.50 0.51 0.91
C GLY A 329 5.88 0.55 1.59
N GLU A 330 6.91 -0.02 0.97
CA GLU A 330 8.30 0.12 1.42
C GLU A 330 8.81 1.53 1.11
N GLU A 331 9.42 2.20 2.11
CA GLU A 331 9.67 3.64 2.05
C GLU A 331 10.50 4.07 0.83
N SER A 332 11.46 3.26 0.39
CA SER A 332 12.33 3.60 -0.74
C SER A 332 11.72 3.24 -2.10
N ALA A 333 10.94 2.16 -2.18
CA ALA A 333 10.13 1.85 -3.35
C ALA A 333 9.06 2.92 -3.61
N MET A 334 8.40 3.41 -2.55
CA MET A 334 7.48 4.54 -2.62
C MET A 334 8.15 5.76 -3.25
N ILE A 335 9.38 6.07 -2.83
CA ILE A 335 10.14 7.20 -3.36
C ILE A 335 10.45 7.00 -4.84
N GLU A 336 10.85 5.81 -5.28
CA GLU A 336 11.03 5.53 -6.71
C GLU A 336 9.71 5.75 -7.49
N SER A 337 8.57 5.37 -6.93
CA SER A 337 7.25 5.62 -7.51
C SER A 337 6.92 7.12 -7.59
N ILE A 338 7.12 7.89 -6.51
CA ILE A 338 6.98 9.36 -6.48
C ILE A 338 7.88 10.01 -7.53
N GLU A 339 9.07 9.48 -7.73
CA GLU A 339 10.02 9.94 -8.75
C GLU A 339 9.63 9.49 -10.16
N GLY A 340 8.53 8.77 -10.35
CA GLY A 340 7.95 8.31 -11.63
C GLY A 340 8.58 7.02 -12.17
N LYS A 341 9.29 6.24 -11.35
CA LYS A 341 10.01 5.03 -11.75
C LYS A 341 9.25 3.78 -11.29
N ARG A 342 9.81 2.60 -11.58
CA ARG A 342 9.35 1.34 -10.97
C ARG A 342 9.62 1.38 -9.47
N GLY A 343 8.69 0.90 -8.65
CA GLY A 343 8.81 0.82 -7.19
C GLY A 343 9.80 -0.24 -6.72
N LEU A 344 11.06 -0.13 -7.12
CA LEU A 344 12.12 -1.05 -6.73
C LEU A 344 12.80 -0.54 -5.44
N PRO A 345 12.84 -1.31 -4.35
CA PRO A 345 13.55 -0.89 -3.14
C PRO A 345 15.01 -0.51 -3.40
N ARG A 346 15.44 0.61 -2.84
CA ARG A 346 16.82 1.10 -2.94
C ARG A 346 17.74 0.27 -2.07
N HIS A 347 18.98 0.09 -2.52
CA HIS A 347 20.05 -0.45 -1.68
C HIS A 347 20.35 0.52 -0.53
N ARG A 348 20.47 -0.02 0.69
CA ARG A 348 20.82 0.72 1.90
C ARG A 348 22.19 0.22 2.40
N PRO A 349 23.10 1.11 2.85
CA PRO A 349 23.06 2.58 2.78
C PRO A 349 23.28 3.16 1.36
N PRO A 350 22.92 4.44 1.10
CA PRO A 350 22.37 5.43 2.04
C PRO A 350 20.89 5.19 2.39
N TYR A 351 20.47 5.66 3.56
CA TYR A 351 19.06 5.62 3.99
C TYR A 351 18.29 6.82 3.45
N ILE A 352 16.97 6.71 3.34
CA ILE A 352 16.10 7.78 2.81
C ILE A 352 16.15 9.07 3.65
N ALA A 353 16.48 8.96 4.95
CA ALA A 353 16.63 10.11 5.83
C ALA A 353 17.76 11.04 5.36
N GLU A 354 18.76 10.49 4.68
CA GLU A 354 19.91 11.20 4.10
C GLU A 354 19.70 11.46 2.60
N VAL A 355 19.35 10.43 1.84
CA VAL A 355 19.18 10.48 0.37
C VAL A 355 17.84 9.84 -0.01
N GLY A 356 16.77 10.61 0.12
CA GLY A 356 15.41 10.23 -0.20
C GLY A 356 14.94 10.78 -1.55
N VAL A 357 13.79 11.45 -1.55
CA VAL A 357 13.12 11.98 -2.74
C VAL A 357 14.04 12.98 -3.45
N PHE A 358 14.26 12.77 -4.75
CA PHE A 358 15.15 13.57 -5.59
C PHE A 358 16.58 13.71 -5.04
N GLY A 359 17.03 12.68 -4.31
CA GLY A 359 18.36 12.66 -3.71
C GLY A 359 18.53 13.59 -2.51
N ARG A 360 17.44 14.05 -1.91
CA ARG A 360 17.44 14.98 -0.76
C ARG A 360 17.05 14.29 0.55
N PRO A 361 17.52 14.78 1.71
CA PRO A 361 17.07 14.30 3.01
C PRO A 361 15.56 14.34 3.10
N THR A 362 14.93 13.20 3.41
CA THR A 362 13.49 13.05 3.37
C THR A 362 12.95 12.46 4.67
N LEU A 363 11.99 13.16 5.27
CA LEU A 363 11.21 12.65 6.39
C LEU A 363 10.01 11.85 5.85
N ASN A 364 9.99 10.54 6.09
CA ASN A 364 8.82 9.71 5.78
C ASN A 364 7.98 9.41 7.01
N ASN A 365 6.66 9.47 6.93
CA ASN A 365 5.75 9.02 7.99
C ASN A 365 4.54 8.29 7.41
N ASN A 366 3.98 7.35 8.19
CA ASN A 366 2.68 6.75 7.91
C ASN A 366 1.54 7.69 8.37
N VAL A 367 0.36 7.57 7.73
CA VAL A 367 -0.86 8.34 8.03
C VAL A 367 -1.20 8.35 9.52
N GLU A 368 -1.36 7.20 10.16
CA GLU A 368 -1.73 7.12 11.57
C GLU A 368 -0.64 7.69 12.49
N THR A 369 0.63 7.58 12.10
CA THR A 369 1.73 8.17 12.87
C THR A 369 1.55 9.68 13.01
N LEU A 370 1.21 10.36 11.90
CA LEU A 370 0.95 11.80 11.89
C LEU A 370 -0.37 12.15 12.57
N TYR A 371 -1.39 11.29 12.46
CA TYR A 371 -2.67 11.48 13.12
C TYR A 371 -2.56 11.64 14.65
N TRP A 372 -1.63 10.92 15.29
CA TRP A 372 -1.41 11.00 16.74
C TRP A 372 -0.56 12.19 17.19
N VAL A 373 0.29 12.76 16.31
CA VAL A 373 1.21 13.86 16.65
C VAL A 373 0.50 15.06 17.30
N PRO A 374 -0.53 15.69 16.69
CA PRO A 374 -1.16 16.87 17.30
C PRO A 374 -1.79 16.54 18.66
N LYS A 375 -2.41 15.36 18.81
CA LYS A 375 -3.05 14.93 20.06
C LYS A 375 -2.05 14.74 21.21
N ILE A 376 -0.88 14.17 20.92
CA ILE A 376 0.21 14.01 21.90
C ILE A 376 0.73 15.40 22.33
N LEU A 377 0.90 16.31 21.38
CA LEU A 377 1.39 17.66 21.68
C LEU A 377 0.38 18.50 22.47
N GLU A 378 -0.92 18.29 22.22
CA GLU A 378 -2.02 18.95 22.91
C GLU A 378 -2.23 18.42 24.34
N HIS A 379 -2.31 17.10 24.52
CA HIS A 379 -2.67 16.49 25.80
C HIS A 379 -1.47 16.10 26.68
N GLY A 380 -0.27 16.03 26.10
CA GLY A 380 0.95 15.68 26.81
C GLY A 380 1.32 14.20 26.76
N VAL A 381 2.55 13.92 27.20
CA VAL A 381 3.19 12.59 27.17
C VAL A 381 2.50 11.62 28.13
N GLU A 382 2.19 12.10 29.33
CA GLU A 382 1.54 11.33 30.39
C GLU A 382 0.15 10.86 29.97
N TRP A 383 -0.58 11.70 29.25
CA TRP A 383 -1.88 11.32 28.66
C TRP A 383 -1.71 10.18 27.67
N PHE A 384 -0.72 10.26 26.78
CA PHE A 384 -0.49 9.21 25.78
C PHE A 384 -0.07 7.89 26.43
N HIS A 385 0.87 7.93 27.38
CA HIS A 385 1.29 6.74 28.14
C HIS A 385 0.12 6.08 28.87
N ALA A 386 -0.79 6.86 29.44
CA ALA A 386 -1.98 6.35 30.12
C ALA A 386 -2.98 5.62 29.19
N GLN A 387 -2.87 5.77 27.87
CA GLN A 387 -3.68 5.03 26.90
C GLN A 387 -3.11 3.64 26.56
N GLY A 388 -1.89 3.34 27.00
CA GLY A 388 -1.20 2.08 26.75
C GLY A 388 -1.27 1.10 27.92
N LYS A 389 -0.75 -0.11 27.72
CA LYS A 389 -0.48 -1.04 28.82
C LYS A 389 0.87 -0.74 29.49
N PRO A 390 1.13 -1.27 30.70
CA PRO A 390 2.47 -1.23 31.27
C PRO A 390 3.52 -1.70 30.27
N ASP A 391 4.62 -0.97 30.15
CA ASP A 391 5.71 -1.18 29.17
C ASP A 391 5.36 -1.02 27.68
N HIS A 392 4.10 -0.66 27.38
CA HIS A 392 3.56 -0.50 26.03
C HIS A 392 2.84 0.84 25.89
N PRO A 393 3.56 1.97 25.79
CA PRO A 393 2.96 3.29 25.82
C PRO A 393 2.09 3.58 24.58
N GLY A 394 0.95 4.24 24.84
CA GLY A 394 0.05 4.73 23.80
C GLY A 394 -1.02 3.75 23.36
N MET A 395 -1.97 4.28 22.61
CA MET A 395 -2.97 3.51 21.87
C MET A 395 -2.52 3.25 20.44
N ARG A 396 -3.22 2.33 19.77
CA ARG A 396 -3.08 2.00 18.34
C ARG A 396 -4.47 1.83 17.72
N SER A 397 -4.53 2.00 16.41
CA SER A 397 -5.70 1.67 15.59
C SER A 397 -5.52 0.25 15.03
N TRP A 398 -6.17 -0.73 15.66
CA TRP A 398 -6.09 -2.14 15.28
C TRP A 398 -7.09 -2.44 14.18
N SER A 399 -6.63 -2.87 13.00
CA SER A 399 -7.51 -3.32 11.91
C SER A 399 -7.91 -4.77 12.18
N VAL A 400 -9.06 -5.01 12.82
CA VAL A 400 -9.50 -6.36 13.22
C VAL A 400 -10.51 -6.90 12.23
N SER A 401 -10.23 -8.07 11.65
CA SER A 401 -11.07 -8.72 10.64
C SER A 401 -11.08 -10.25 10.79
N GLY A 402 -11.78 -10.95 9.90
CA GLY A 402 -11.94 -12.40 9.95
C GLY A 402 -13.15 -12.83 10.77
N ARG A 403 -13.05 -13.94 11.50
CA ARG A 403 -14.16 -14.62 12.19
C ARG A 403 -14.51 -13.99 13.55
N VAL A 404 -14.63 -12.67 13.61
CA VAL A 404 -15.09 -11.94 14.81
C VAL A 404 -16.50 -11.42 14.62
N LYS A 405 -17.20 -11.14 15.73
CA LYS A 405 -18.59 -10.68 15.69
C LYS A 405 -18.74 -9.24 15.16
N ASP A 406 -17.83 -8.35 15.53
CA ASP A 406 -17.81 -6.94 15.10
C ASP A 406 -16.44 -6.57 14.52
N PRO A 407 -16.16 -6.90 13.23
CA PRO A 407 -14.92 -6.50 12.58
C PRO A 407 -14.87 -4.99 12.35
N GLY A 408 -13.66 -4.43 12.26
CA GLY A 408 -13.46 -2.99 12.07
C GLY A 408 -12.21 -2.48 12.77
N VAL A 409 -12.01 -1.15 12.73
CA VAL A 409 -10.89 -0.51 13.42
C VAL A 409 -11.22 -0.37 14.90
N LYS A 410 -10.40 -0.98 15.76
CA LYS A 410 -10.49 -0.88 17.22
C LYS A 410 -9.38 0.02 17.73
N VAL A 411 -9.74 1.14 18.35
CA VAL A 411 -8.75 1.95 19.09
C VAL A 411 -8.55 1.30 20.45
N ALA A 412 -7.41 0.68 20.65
CA ALA A 412 -7.08 -0.07 21.86
C ALA A 412 -5.63 0.15 22.29
N PRO A 413 -5.28 -0.12 23.56
CA PRO A 413 -3.92 0.03 24.07
C PRO A 413 -2.87 -0.72 23.24
N ALA A 414 -1.67 -0.17 23.11
CA ALA A 414 -0.51 -0.98 22.75
C ALA A 414 -0.29 -2.05 23.83
N GLY A 415 0.14 -3.24 23.43
CA GLY A 415 0.28 -4.40 24.32
C GLY A 415 -1.03 -5.15 24.61
N VAL A 416 -2.17 -4.73 24.03
CA VAL A 416 -3.41 -5.51 24.05
C VAL A 416 -3.15 -6.92 23.51
N THR A 417 -3.83 -7.93 24.05
CA THR A 417 -3.71 -9.31 23.56
C THR A 417 -4.79 -9.58 22.51
N ILE A 418 -4.60 -10.62 21.70
CA ILE A 418 -5.64 -11.01 20.73
C ILE A 418 -6.93 -11.45 21.45
N ARG A 419 -6.82 -12.07 22.63
CA ARG A 419 -7.99 -12.42 23.45
C ARG A 419 -8.81 -11.18 23.81
N GLU A 420 -8.17 -10.12 24.30
CA GLU A 420 -8.86 -8.87 24.64
C GLU A 420 -9.45 -8.19 23.40
N LEU A 421 -8.74 -8.20 22.27
CA LEU A 421 -9.29 -7.68 21.01
C LEU A 421 -10.56 -8.43 20.57
N ILE A 422 -10.57 -9.76 20.67
CA ILE A 422 -11.75 -10.58 20.32
C ILE A 422 -12.89 -10.34 21.32
N GLU A 423 -12.63 -10.53 22.62
CA GLU A 423 -13.68 -10.53 23.64
C GLU A 423 -14.17 -9.11 23.97
N ASP A 424 -13.26 -8.18 24.25
CA ASP A 424 -13.61 -6.86 24.78
C ASP A 424 -13.92 -5.84 23.68
N HIS A 425 -13.25 -5.96 22.52
CA HIS A 425 -13.38 -4.98 21.43
C HIS A 425 -14.25 -5.44 20.26
N CYS A 426 -14.38 -6.75 20.02
CA CYS A 426 -15.23 -7.30 18.96
C CYS A 426 -16.49 -8.00 19.49
N GLY A 427 -16.62 -8.19 20.81
CA GLY A 427 -17.77 -8.87 21.41
C GLY A 427 -17.80 -10.39 21.18
N GLY A 428 -16.62 -10.99 20.98
CA GLY A 428 -16.42 -12.43 20.78
C GLY A 428 -16.22 -12.84 19.32
N MET A 429 -16.09 -14.16 19.14
CA MET A 429 -16.08 -14.80 17.83
C MET A 429 -17.42 -14.64 17.11
N ALA A 430 -17.40 -14.74 15.77
CA ALA A 430 -18.62 -14.83 14.98
C ALA A 430 -19.46 -16.07 15.38
N ASP A 431 -20.78 -15.99 15.22
CA ASP A 431 -21.70 -17.05 15.66
C ASP A 431 -21.35 -18.41 15.01
N GLY A 432 -21.24 -19.46 15.84
CA GLY A 432 -20.92 -20.82 15.40
C GLY A 432 -19.44 -21.10 15.14
N HIS A 433 -18.55 -20.12 15.35
CA HIS A 433 -17.10 -20.27 15.16
C HIS A 433 -16.34 -20.36 16.49
N SER A 434 -15.30 -21.19 16.52
CA SER A 434 -14.36 -21.29 17.65
C SER A 434 -12.99 -20.76 17.26
N PHE A 435 -12.33 -19.99 18.13
CA PHE A 435 -11.02 -19.38 17.83
C PHE A 435 -9.94 -20.45 17.60
N LYS A 436 -9.24 -20.38 16.45
CA LYS A 436 -8.20 -21.35 16.06
C LYS A 436 -6.83 -20.70 15.89
N ALA A 437 -6.75 -19.58 15.18
CA ALA A 437 -5.50 -18.94 14.82
C ALA A 437 -5.71 -17.45 14.48
N TYR A 438 -4.62 -16.69 14.38
CA TYR A 438 -4.68 -15.30 13.95
C TYR A 438 -3.39 -14.85 13.24
N LEU A 439 -3.51 -13.82 12.40
CA LEU A 439 -2.38 -13.01 11.96
C LEU A 439 -2.20 -11.85 12.96
N PRO A 440 -1.04 -11.70 13.62
CA PRO A 440 -0.80 -10.62 14.59
C PRO A 440 -0.37 -9.29 13.94
N GLY A 441 -0.04 -9.29 12.65
CA GLY A 441 0.47 -8.12 11.93
C GLY A 441 0.36 -8.26 10.41
N GLY A 442 -0.79 -8.74 9.93
CA GLY A 442 -1.04 -9.01 8.52
C GLY A 442 -0.32 -10.25 7.98
N ALA A 443 -0.24 -10.37 6.66
CA ALA A 443 0.46 -11.44 5.95
C ALA A 443 1.92 -11.57 6.43
N SER A 444 2.59 -10.44 6.60
CA SER A 444 4.01 -10.39 6.96
C SER A 444 4.28 -10.87 8.40
N GLY A 445 3.31 -10.75 9.31
CA GLY A 445 3.44 -11.17 10.71
C GLY A 445 3.44 -12.70 10.93
N GLY A 446 3.05 -13.50 9.94
CA GLY A 446 2.87 -14.95 10.08
C GLY A 446 1.60 -15.32 10.83
N ILE A 447 1.45 -16.61 11.20
CA ILE A 447 0.22 -17.17 11.79
C ILE A 447 0.48 -17.67 13.21
N LEU A 448 -0.28 -17.26 14.22
CA LEU A 448 -0.15 -17.75 15.59
C LEU A 448 -1.40 -18.53 16.03
N PRO A 449 -1.26 -19.61 16.83
CA PRO A 449 -2.39 -20.41 17.31
C PRO A 449 -3.13 -19.72 18.45
N ALA A 450 -4.39 -20.11 18.66
CA ALA A 450 -5.21 -19.68 19.80
C ALA A 450 -4.59 -20.04 21.17
N SER A 451 -3.62 -20.96 21.23
CA SER A 451 -2.88 -21.25 22.46
C SER A 451 -1.85 -20.19 22.86
N LEU A 452 -1.61 -19.19 22.00
CA LEU A 452 -0.73 -18.03 22.24
C LEU A 452 -1.54 -16.73 22.28
N ASP A 453 -2.77 -16.78 22.79
CA ASP A 453 -3.73 -15.68 22.76
C ASP A 453 -3.53 -14.61 23.85
N ASP A 454 -2.59 -14.84 24.76
CA ASP A 454 -2.20 -13.97 25.87
C ASP A 454 -0.91 -13.16 25.57
N VAL A 455 -0.34 -13.31 24.37
CA VAL A 455 0.86 -12.57 23.94
C VAL A 455 0.51 -11.09 23.77
N PRO A 456 1.21 -10.17 24.46
CA PRO A 456 1.05 -8.72 24.24
C PRO A 456 1.45 -8.33 22.81
N LEU A 457 0.56 -7.61 22.12
CA LEU A 457 0.79 -7.15 20.75
C LEU A 457 1.42 -5.76 20.77
N ASP A 458 2.72 -5.67 20.45
CA ASP A 458 3.44 -4.42 20.24
C ASP A 458 4.76 -4.70 19.47
N PHE A 459 5.53 -3.65 19.17
CA PHE A 459 6.83 -3.78 18.52
C PHE A 459 7.87 -4.48 19.40
N GLY A 460 8.39 -5.61 18.91
CA GLY A 460 9.44 -6.38 19.59
C GLY A 460 8.88 -7.37 20.61
N GLY A 461 9.59 -7.54 21.73
CA GLY A 461 9.15 -8.35 22.86
C GLY A 461 8.85 -9.81 22.51
N LYS A 462 7.83 -10.38 23.17
CA LYS A 462 7.47 -11.79 23.03
C LYS A 462 7.07 -12.17 21.60
N LEU A 463 6.44 -11.25 20.88
CA LEU A 463 6.02 -11.47 19.50
C LEU A 463 7.23 -11.70 18.57
N ALA A 464 8.29 -10.91 18.74
CA ALA A 464 9.54 -11.07 17.99
C ALA A 464 10.27 -12.39 18.31
N GLU A 465 10.24 -12.84 19.57
CA GLU A 465 10.79 -14.15 19.97
C GLU A 465 10.10 -15.32 19.27
N LEU A 466 8.83 -15.14 18.89
CA LEU A 466 8.04 -16.15 18.18
C LEU A 466 8.27 -16.11 16.65
N GLY A 467 9.18 -15.27 16.15
CA GLY A 467 9.39 -15.09 14.70
C GLY A 467 8.30 -14.25 14.02
N SER A 468 7.55 -13.49 14.81
CA SER A 468 6.40 -12.70 14.39
C SER A 468 6.58 -11.20 14.69
N PHE A 469 5.69 -10.35 14.18
CA PHE A 469 5.67 -8.93 14.50
C PHE A 469 4.29 -8.32 14.22
N VAL A 470 4.01 -7.20 14.87
CA VAL A 470 2.70 -6.52 14.82
C VAL A 470 2.49 -5.69 13.55
N GLY A 471 3.58 -5.29 12.89
CA GLY A 471 3.53 -4.61 11.60
C GLY A 471 2.65 -3.36 11.62
N SER A 472 1.69 -3.32 10.70
CA SER A 472 0.69 -2.26 10.54
C SER A 472 -0.50 -2.37 11.50
N HIS A 473 -0.46 -3.26 12.49
CA HIS A 473 -1.57 -3.58 13.40
C HIS A 473 -2.78 -4.21 12.70
N ALA A 474 -2.53 -4.98 11.63
CA ALA A 474 -3.51 -5.81 10.97
C ALA A 474 -3.71 -7.14 11.71
N ILE A 475 -4.95 -7.37 12.15
CA ILE A 475 -5.36 -8.58 12.85
C ILE A 475 -6.39 -9.31 11.99
N VAL A 476 -6.07 -10.56 11.62
CA VAL A 476 -7.01 -11.44 10.93
C VAL A 476 -7.25 -12.67 11.78
N VAL A 477 -8.49 -12.86 12.23
CA VAL A 477 -8.88 -13.96 13.13
C VAL A 477 -9.45 -15.12 12.33
N PHE A 478 -8.97 -16.33 12.60
CA PHE A 478 -9.41 -17.58 11.99
C PHE A 478 -10.07 -18.50 13.01
N SER A 479 -10.97 -19.33 12.51
CA SER A 479 -11.75 -20.29 13.27
C SER A 479 -11.43 -21.75 12.92
N ASP A 480 -12.08 -22.67 13.62
CA ASP A 480 -12.11 -24.10 13.33
C ASP A 480 -12.66 -24.45 11.93
N ALA A 481 -13.37 -23.54 11.27
CA ALA A 481 -13.81 -23.69 9.89
C ALA A 481 -12.72 -23.41 8.84
N ASP A 482 -11.60 -22.78 9.22
CA ASP A 482 -10.58 -22.32 8.29
C ASP A 482 -9.36 -23.26 8.29
N ASN A 483 -8.91 -23.68 7.11
CA ASN A 483 -7.72 -24.51 6.95
C ASN A 483 -6.45 -23.63 6.89
N ILE A 484 -5.50 -23.85 7.80
CA ILE A 484 -4.31 -22.97 7.92
C ILE A 484 -3.28 -23.22 6.82
N LYS A 485 -3.28 -24.39 6.16
CA LYS A 485 -2.46 -24.62 4.96
C LYS A 485 -2.97 -23.78 3.79
N ASP A 486 -4.28 -23.70 3.59
CA ASP A 486 -4.88 -22.86 2.54
C ASP A 486 -4.61 -21.38 2.80
N VAL A 487 -4.72 -20.94 4.07
CA VAL A 487 -4.31 -19.60 4.50
C VAL A 487 -2.84 -19.33 4.16
N ALA A 488 -1.92 -20.22 4.54
CA ALA A 488 -0.50 -20.04 4.26
C ALA A 488 -0.21 -20.01 2.75
N LEU A 489 -0.90 -20.81 1.94
CA LEU A 489 -0.78 -20.80 0.48
C LEU A 489 -1.25 -19.48 -0.12
N ASN A 490 -2.41 -18.96 0.31
CA ASN A 490 -2.90 -17.65 -0.13
C ASN A 490 -1.89 -16.53 0.16
N LEU A 491 -1.30 -16.53 1.36
CA LEU A 491 -0.30 -15.54 1.75
C LEU A 491 1.00 -15.66 0.93
N VAL A 492 1.44 -16.89 0.61
CA VAL A 492 2.62 -17.13 -0.25
C VAL A 492 2.35 -16.70 -1.70
N ASP A 493 1.15 -16.95 -2.21
CA ASP A 493 0.75 -16.52 -3.56
C ASP A 493 0.71 -14.99 -3.64
N PHE A 494 0.20 -14.32 -2.61
CA PHE A 494 0.28 -12.87 -2.45
C PHE A 494 1.73 -12.37 -2.52
N PHE A 495 2.65 -12.91 -1.71
CA PHE A 495 4.06 -12.49 -1.77
C PHE A 495 4.75 -12.80 -3.11
N THR A 496 4.30 -13.86 -3.80
CA THR A 496 4.82 -14.21 -5.13
C THR A 496 4.39 -13.17 -6.16
N HIS A 497 3.12 -12.74 -6.11
CA HIS A 497 2.58 -11.71 -6.99
C HIS A 497 3.22 -10.33 -6.73
N GLU A 498 3.32 -9.95 -5.47
CA GLU A 498 3.78 -8.62 -5.05
C GLU A 498 5.32 -8.45 -4.98
N SER A 499 6.07 -9.51 -5.28
CA SER A 499 7.51 -9.43 -5.35
C SER A 499 7.93 -8.52 -6.52
N CYS A 500 8.61 -7.40 -6.22
CA CYS A 500 9.18 -6.50 -7.23
C CYS A 500 10.18 -7.14 -8.21
N GLY A 501 10.63 -8.38 -7.94
CA GLY A 501 11.47 -9.16 -8.84
C GLY A 501 12.96 -8.80 -8.82
N GLN A 502 13.39 -7.86 -7.97
CA GLN A 502 14.77 -7.36 -7.94
C GLN A 502 15.79 -8.39 -7.40
N CYS A 503 15.51 -9.02 -6.26
CA CYS A 503 16.44 -9.98 -5.65
C CYS A 503 16.03 -11.43 -5.90
N THR A 504 17.00 -12.27 -6.27
CA THR A 504 16.81 -13.70 -6.53
C THR A 504 16.12 -14.47 -5.40
N PRO A 505 16.50 -14.33 -4.11
CA PRO A 505 15.89 -15.12 -3.04
C PRO A 505 14.40 -14.80 -2.88
N CYS A 506 13.99 -13.54 -3.00
CA CYS A 506 12.57 -13.19 -2.95
C CYS A 506 11.82 -13.65 -4.21
N ARG A 507 12.31 -13.26 -5.40
CA ARG A 507 11.63 -13.53 -6.69
C ARG A 507 11.42 -15.03 -6.93
N GLY A 508 12.47 -15.83 -6.73
CA GLY A 508 12.41 -17.26 -6.96
C GLY A 508 12.01 -18.06 -5.73
N GLY A 509 12.19 -17.52 -4.52
CA GLY A 509 11.93 -18.24 -3.28
C GLY A 509 10.46 -18.31 -2.94
N THR A 510 9.70 -17.23 -3.11
CA THR A 510 8.24 -17.22 -2.90
C THR A 510 7.53 -18.25 -3.80
N GLU A 511 7.85 -18.23 -5.10
CA GLU A 511 7.33 -19.19 -6.09
C GLU A 511 7.66 -20.66 -5.71
N LYS A 512 8.91 -20.93 -5.31
CA LYS A 512 9.35 -22.27 -4.91
C LYS A 512 8.70 -22.72 -3.61
N MET A 513 8.53 -21.81 -2.65
CA MET A 513 7.88 -22.10 -1.37
C MET A 513 6.44 -22.56 -1.59
N GLY A 514 5.69 -21.86 -2.45
CA GLY A 514 4.33 -22.24 -2.81
C GLY A 514 4.28 -23.63 -3.47
N LYS A 515 5.18 -23.91 -4.41
CA LYS A 515 5.30 -25.23 -5.06
C LYS A 515 5.58 -26.36 -4.08
N LEU A 516 6.52 -26.14 -3.14
CA LEU A 516 6.84 -27.13 -2.11
C LEU A 516 5.63 -27.40 -1.21
N LEU A 517 4.91 -26.36 -0.80
CA LEU A 517 3.75 -26.50 0.09
C LEU A 517 2.53 -27.15 -0.59
N ARG A 518 2.38 -26.99 -1.91
CA ARG A 518 1.35 -27.65 -2.73
C ARG A 518 1.65 -29.10 -3.07
N THR A 519 2.82 -29.63 -2.69
CA THR A 519 3.17 -31.02 -2.98
C THR A 519 2.27 -31.99 -2.22
N GLU A 520 1.71 -32.97 -2.93
CA GLU A 520 0.93 -34.05 -2.32
C GLU A 520 1.84 -35.07 -1.61
N GLY A 521 1.43 -35.54 -0.44
CA GLY A 521 2.18 -36.52 0.34
C GLY A 521 3.22 -35.91 1.27
N LYS A 522 4.38 -36.56 1.41
CA LYS A 522 5.39 -36.15 2.40
C LYS A 522 6.08 -34.85 1.95
N LEU A 523 5.91 -33.79 2.73
CA LEU A 523 6.59 -32.51 2.54
C LEU A 523 8.11 -32.64 2.70
N ASP A 524 8.85 -31.98 1.83
CA ASP A 524 10.30 -31.80 1.95
C ASP A 524 10.61 -30.62 2.87
N GLU A 525 10.38 -30.83 4.17
CA GLU A 525 10.58 -29.82 5.20
C GLU A 525 12.03 -29.32 5.26
N ALA A 526 13.02 -30.17 4.97
CA ALA A 526 14.42 -29.76 4.96
C ALA A 526 14.68 -28.68 3.90
N THR A 527 14.17 -28.88 2.69
CA THR A 527 14.28 -27.88 1.62
C THR A 527 13.47 -26.61 1.92
N ILE A 528 12.29 -26.73 2.55
CA ILE A 528 11.50 -25.57 2.97
C ILE A 528 12.29 -24.71 3.98
N ARG A 529 12.92 -25.33 4.98
CA ARG A 529 13.71 -24.63 6.01
C ARG A 529 14.98 -23.99 5.44
N ASP A 530 15.66 -24.66 4.50
CA ASP A 530 16.81 -24.09 3.80
C ASP A 530 16.40 -22.85 2.99
N LEU A 531 15.28 -22.94 2.26
CA LEU A 531 14.74 -21.82 1.48
C LEU A 531 14.33 -20.64 2.36
N GLU A 532 13.67 -20.91 3.50
CA GLU A 532 13.35 -19.91 4.50
C GLU A 532 14.59 -19.13 4.93
N GLN A 533 15.67 -19.82 5.31
CA GLN A 533 16.90 -19.18 5.78
C GLN A 533 17.51 -18.28 4.69
N VAL A 534 17.59 -18.78 3.45
CA VAL A 534 18.11 -18.01 2.30
C VAL A 534 17.28 -16.75 2.04
N MET A 535 15.95 -16.85 2.14
CA MET A 535 15.06 -15.71 1.96
C MET A 535 15.24 -14.65 3.05
N ARG A 536 15.39 -15.06 4.32
CA ARG A 536 15.64 -14.15 5.44
C ARG A 536 16.98 -13.44 5.34
N ASP A 537 18.04 -14.16 5.00
CA ASP A 537 19.40 -13.61 5.04
C ASP A 537 19.76 -12.77 3.82
N ALA A 538 19.23 -13.11 2.64
CA ALA A 538 19.70 -12.57 1.37
C ALA A 538 18.68 -11.67 0.65
N SER A 539 17.49 -11.46 1.19
CA SER A 539 16.51 -10.51 0.63
C SER A 539 16.88 -9.06 0.96
N ILE A 540 16.78 -8.18 -0.04
CA ILE A 540 17.13 -6.75 0.07
C ILE A 540 16.19 -5.95 0.98
N CYS A 541 14.92 -6.37 1.07
CA CYS A 541 13.87 -5.66 1.79
C CYS A 541 13.01 -6.61 2.64
N GLY A 542 12.17 -6.03 3.49
CA GLY A 542 11.34 -6.76 4.46
C GLY A 542 10.38 -7.77 3.83
N LEU A 543 9.89 -7.54 2.61
CA LEU A 543 8.96 -8.46 1.93
C LEU A 543 9.57 -9.86 1.81
N GLY A 544 10.75 -9.98 1.20
CA GLY A 544 11.41 -11.28 1.02
C GLY A 544 11.84 -11.91 2.35
N GLN A 545 12.12 -11.10 3.38
CA GLN A 545 12.51 -11.58 4.71
C GLN A 545 11.31 -12.14 5.51
N ALA A 546 10.12 -11.57 5.30
CA ALA A 546 8.89 -11.92 6.01
C ALA A 546 8.04 -12.96 5.28
N ALA A 547 8.15 -13.06 3.95
CA ALA A 547 7.36 -14.00 3.13
C ALA A 547 7.38 -15.48 3.60
N PRO A 548 8.47 -16.01 4.20
CA PRO A 548 8.45 -17.37 4.76
C PRO A 548 7.66 -17.54 6.07
N ASN A 549 7.30 -16.45 6.78
CA ASN A 549 6.70 -16.50 8.12
C ASN A 549 5.43 -17.37 8.19
N PRO A 550 4.45 -17.27 7.27
CA PRO A 550 3.25 -18.10 7.30
C PRO A 550 3.56 -19.60 7.23
N VAL A 551 4.52 -19.98 6.38
CA VAL A 551 4.91 -21.39 6.19
C VAL A 551 5.69 -21.91 7.39
N ASN A 552 6.60 -21.09 7.94
CA ASN A 552 7.32 -21.45 9.16
C ASN A 552 6.35 -21.79 10.30
N HIS A 553 5.36 -20.93 10.53
CA HIS A 553 4.40 -21.09 11.61
C HIS A 553 3.40 -22.23 11.35
N LEU A 554 2.97 -22.44 10.11
CA LEU A 554 2.19 -23.61 9.71
C LEU A 554 2.89 -24.91 10.13
N LEU A 555 4.17 -25.05 9.79
CA LEU A 555 4.97 -26.24 10.14
C LEU A 555 5.20 -26.38 11.66
N GLN A 556 5.26 -25.26 12.39
CA GLN A 556 5.52 -25.25 13.82
C GLN A 556 4.27 -25.56 14.66
N TYR A 557 3.14 -24.93 14.34
CA TYR A 557 1.95 -24.92 15.20
C TYR A 557 0.75 -25.68 14.63
N PHE A 558 0.68 -25.86 13.31
CA PHE A 558 -0.53 -26.34 12.63
C PHE A 558 -0.29 -27.58 11.77
N ARG A 559 0.55 -28.51 12.25
CA ARG A 559 0.84 -29.77 11.54
C ARG A 559 -0.40 -30.62 11.22
N GLY A 560 -1.49 -30.47 11.98
CA GLY A 560 -2.75 -31.15 11.71
C GLY A 560 -3.47 -30.70 10.43
N ASP A 561 -3.11 -29.54 9.88
CA ASP A 561 -3.71 -28.98 8.67
C ASP A 561 -2.91 -29.30 7.39
N LEU A 562 -1.79 -30.06 7.50
CA LEU A 562 -0.86 -30.35 6.39
C LEU A 562 -1.31 -31.46 5.43
#